data_AF-A0A183EUZ0-F1
#
_entry.id   AF-A0A183EUZ0-F1
#
_cell.length_a   1.000
_cell.length_b   1.000
_cell.length_c   1.000
_cell.angle_alpha   90.00
_cell.angle_beta   90.00
_cell.angle_gamma   90.00
#
_symmetry.space_group_name_H-M   'P 1'
#
loop_
_entity.id
_entity.type
_entity.pdbx_description
1 polymer ?
#
loop_
_entity_poly.entity_id
_entity_poly.type
_entity_poly.pdbx_seq_one_letter_code
_entity_poly.pdbx_strand_id
1 'polypeptide(L)'
;MPYALFYELKDKDDDLFSGVLLERASVYFGQANMRRKMAFHYVLAGHRMSKAGQKQLSMECYKRALPEYLSKHWVFAEDHILYTLANESEQKEEALSWCLPLIRPKSVQHAEQQRLFLRHYLWLLKQRNSIKTTHAIITVPLVDVRNIIVIYGEHPLEVSPDVYTNVDSLVCFFFFFTYSDNFVTIDSDRIRQMLWFESESI
;
A
#
# COMPACT_ATOMS: atom_id res chain seq x y z
N MET A 1 28.96 25.30 -16.11
CA MET A 1 29.33 24.80 -14.77
C MET A 1 28.07 24.39 -13.98
N PRO A 2 27.39 23.25 -14.27
CA PRO A 2 26.22 22.80 -13.51
C PRO A 2 26.51 21.68 -12.49
N TYR A 3 27.69 21.08 -12.50
CA TYR A 3 28.00 19.90 -11.68
C TYR A 3 28.32 20.19 -10.21
N ALA A 4 28.69 21.43 -9.87
CA ALA A 4 29.00 21.81 -8.49
C ALA A 4 27.74 21.87 -7.60
N LEU A 5 26.63 22.38 -8.14
CA LEU A 5 25.34 22.43 -7.43
C LEU A 5 24.79 21.02 -7.10
N PHE A 6 25.15 20.04 -7.92
CA PHE A 6 24.74 18.65 -7.73
C PHE A 6 25.53 17.93 -6.63
N TYR A 7 26.78 18.36 -6.40
CA TYR A 7 27.63 17.79 -5.35
C TYR A 7 27.37 18.41 -3.98
N GLU A 8 26.88 19.65 -3.90
CA GLU A 8 26.47 20.28 -2.63
C GLU A 8 25.15 19.73 -2.08
N LEU A 9 24.27 19.18 -2.93
CA LEU A 9 23.04 18.49 -2.51
C LEU A 9 23.29 17.11 -1.88
N LYS A 10 24.46 16.50 -2.12
CA LYS A 10 24.83 15.17 -1.62
C LYS A 10 25.04 15.10 -0.11
N ASP A 11 25.30 16.22 0.56
CA ASP A 11 25.82 16.14 1.92
C ASP A 11 24.73 16.18 3.01
N LYS A 12 23.47 16.46 2.66
CA LYS A 12 22.38 16.60 3.66
C LYS A 12 21.00 16.03 3.34
N ASP A 13 20.65 15.67 2.10
CA ASP A 13 19.30 15.13 1.78
C ASP A 13 19.31 14.03 0.68
N ASP A 14 20.10 12.96 0.88
CA ASP A 14 20.19 11.81 -0.05
C ASP A 14 18.82 11.18 -0.39
N ASP A 15 17.90 11.13 0.58
CA ASP A 15 16.56 10.58 0.37
C ASP A 15 15.68 11.51 -0.51
N LEU A 16 15.81 12.83 -0.39
CA LEU A 16 15.05 13.76 -1.25
C LEU A 16 15.55 13.69 -2.69
N PHE A 17 16.86 13.73 -2.86
CA PHE A 17 17.48 13.69 -4.18
C PHE A 17 17.14 12.38 -4.91
N SER A 18 17.27 11.25 -4.23
CA SER A 18 16.89 9.94 -4.79
C SER A 18 15.39 9.86 -5.10
N GLY A 19 14.53 10.43 -4.26
CA GLY A 19 13.09 10.52 -4.51
C GLY A 19 12.75 11.29 -5.79
N VAL A 20 13.36 12.47 -5.98
CA VAL A 20 13.15 13.30 -7.19
C VAL A 20 13.64 12.58 -8.45
N LEU A 21 14.79 11.90 -8.38
CA LEU A 21 15.28 11.11 -9.53
C LEU A 21 14.31 9.98 -9.91
N LEU A 22 13.74 9.29 -8.92
CA LEU A 22 12.75 8.24 -9.15
C LEU A 22 11.46 8.79 -9.77
N GLU A 23 10.99 9.96 -9.33
CA GLU A 23 9.84 10.66 -9.93
C GLU A 23 10.13 11.02 -11.40
N ARG A 24 11.34 11.50 -11.73
CA ARG A 24 11.69 11.80 -13.11
C ARG A 24 11.79 10.54 -13.97
N ALA A 25 12.36 9.46 -13.42
CA ALA A 25 12.43 8.18 -14.10
C ALA A 25 11.03 7.62 -14.38
N SER A 26 10.08 7.73 -13.44
CA SER A 26 8.71 7.26 -13.64
C SER A 26 8.03 7.97 -14.82
N VAL A 27 8.20 9.29 -14.96
CA VAL A 27 7.66 10.06 -16.09
C VAL A 27 8.19 9.52 -17.43
N TYR A 28 9.50 9.25 -17.54
CA TYR A 28 10.09 8.69 -18.76
C TYR A 28 9.59 7.26 -19.05
N PHE A 29 9.43 6.41 -18.04
CA PHE A 29 8.79 5.10 -18.22
C PHE A 29 7.35 5.24 -18.72
N GLY A 30 6.64 6.27 -18.28
CA GLY A 30 5.31 6.59 -18.79
C GLY A 30 5.29 6.99 -20.26
N GLN A 31 6.25 7.80 -20.68
CA GLN A 31 6.43 8.19 -22.08
C GLN A 31 6.80 6.99 -22.97
N ALA A 32 7.54 6.02 -22.44
CA ALA A 32 7.84 4.74 -23.08
C ALA A 32 6.68 3.72 -23.01
N ASN A 33 5.49 4.13 -22.55
CA ASN A 33 4.31 3.29 -22.37
C ASN A 33 4.49 2.12 -21.37
N MET A 34 5.50 2.19 -20.50
CA MET A 34 5.78 1.19 -19.46
C MET A 34 5.03 1.50 -18.16
N ARG A 35 3.69 1.44 -18.21
CA ARG A 35 2.79 1.87 -17.13
C ARG A 35 3.08 1.23 -15.77
N ARG A 36 3.37 -0.08 -15.74
CA ARG A 36 3.70 -0.81 -14.51
C ARG A 36 5.00 -0.32 -13.87
N LYS A 37 6.05 -0.10 -14.68
CA LYS A 37 7.32 0.45 -14.17
C LYS A 37 7.14 1.88 -13.70
N MET A 38 6.39 2.70 -14.43
CA MET A 38 6.05 4.07 -14.03
C MET A 38 5.38 4.08 -12.63
N ALA A 39 4.31 3.33 -12.44
CA ALA A 39 3.57 3.29 -11.18
C ALA A 39 4.44 2.83 -10.00
N PHE A 40 5.25 1.80 -10.21
CA PHE A 40 6.19 1.31 -9.20
C PHE A 40 7.22 2.37 -8.78
N HIS A 41 7.80 3.09 -9.75
CA HIS A 41 8.77 4.14 -9.46
C HIS A 41 8.14 5.33 -8.75
N TYR A 42 6.86 5.65 -9.02
CA TYR A 42 6.12 6.65 -8.24
C TYR A 42 5.92 6.24 -6.78
N VAL A 43 5.59 4.98 -6.51
CA VAL A 43 5.49 4.46 -5.13
C VAL A 43 6.82 4.57 -4.39
N LEU A 44 7.93 4.19 -5.05
CA LEU A 44 9.27 4.32 -4.47
C LEU A 44 9.67 5.77 -4.22
N ALA A 45 9.39 6.67 -5.18
CA ALA A 45 9.63 8.10 -5.04
C ALA A 45 8.87 8.68 -3.85
N GLY A 46 7.59 8.32 -3.70
CA GLY A 46 6.75 8.75 -2.59
C GLY A 46 7.33 8.35 -1.24
N HIS A 47 7.76 7.10 -1.09
CA HIS A 47 8.40 6.62 0.14
C HIS A 47 9.67 7.43 0.49
N ARG A 48 10.54 7.67 -0.49
CA ARG A 48 11.77 8.45 -0.29
C ARG A 48 11.48 9.91 0.08
N MET A 49 10.51 10.53 -0.58
CA MET A 49 10.08 11.90 -0.28
C MET A 49 9.44 12.02 1.10
N SER A 50 8.64 11.03 1.53
CA SER A 50 8.06 10.98 2.88
C SER A 50 9.15 10.90 3.95
N LYS A 51 10.18 10.05 3.73
CA LYS A 51 11.34 9.93 4.62
C LYS A 51 12.16 11.22 4.69
N ALA A 52 12.25 11.97 3.60
CA ALA A 52 12.84 13.30 3.55
C ALA A 52 11.93 14.43 4.11
N GLY A 53 10.77 14.08 4.68
CA GLY A 53 9.82 15.05 5.26
C GLY A 53 8.93 15.78 4.24
N GLN A 54 9.07 15.50 2.95
CA GLN A 54 8.29 16.13 1.87
C GLN A 54 6.95 15.39 1.64
N LYS A 55 6.04 15.50 2.61
CA LYS A 55 4.73 14.80 2.59
C LYS A 55 3.85 15.19 1.39
N GLN A 56 3.84 16.46 1.00
CA GLN A 56 3.01 16.90 -0.13
C GLN A 56 3.47 16.28 -1.46
N LEU A 57 4.79 16.22 -1.68
CA LEU A 57 5.36 15.57 -2.88
C LEU A 57 5.16 14.05 -2.83
N SER A 58 5.30 13.45 -1.64
CA SER A 58 5.00 12.04 -1.41
C SER A 58 3.56 11.69 -1.82
N MET A 59 2.59 12.43 -1.30
CA MET A 59 1.17 12.27 -1.59
C MET A 59 0.87 12.36 -3.09
N GLU A 60 1.45 13.34 -3.78
CA GLU A 60 1.25 13.51 -5.21
C GLU A 60 1.81 12.33 -6.02
N CYS A 61 2.95 11.77 -5.61
CA CYS A 61 3.49 10.56 -6.23
C CYS A 61 2.55 9.36 -6.06
N TYR A 62 2.02 9.14 -4.85
CA TYR A 62 1.05 8.07 -4.61
C TYR A 62 -0.25 8.25 -5.39
N LYS A 63 -0.76 9.49 -5.50
CA LYS A 63 -1.95 9.82 -6.31
C LYS A 63 -1.74 9.51 -7.79
N ARG A 64 -0.54 9.75 -8.34
CA ARG A 64 -0.19 9.41 -9.73
C ARG A 64 -0.05 7.91 -9.96
N ALA A 65 0.39 7.16 -8.96
CA ALA A 65 0.51 5.71 -9.05
C ALA A 65 -0.85 5.00 -9.00
N LEU A 66 -1.78 5.50 -8.19
CA LEU A 66 -3.05 4.82 -7.86
C LEU A 66 -3.88 4.33 -9.07
N PRO A 67 -4.09 5.11 -10.16
CA PRO A 67 -4.88 4.66 -11.31
C PRO A 67 -4.35 3.39 -11.98
N GLU A 68 -3.05 3.15 -11.87
CA GLU A 68 -2.44 1.96 -12.47
C GLU A 68 -2.63 0.70 -11.64
N TYR A 69 -2.99 0.83 -10.35
CA TYR A 69 -3.24 -0.29 -9.43
C TYR A 69 -4.74 -0.56 -9.21
N LEU A 70 -5.58 0.47 -9.32
CA LEU A 70 -7.03 0.33 -9.14
C LEU A 70 -7.60 -0.74 -10.07
N SER A 71 -8.39 -1.65 -9.50
CA SER A 71 -9.12 -2.72 -10.22
C SER A 71 -8.26 -3.74 -10.97
N LYS A 72 -6.93 -3.74 -10.81
CA LYS A 72 -6.02 -4.67 -11.53
C LYS A 72 -5.65 -5.93 -10.73
N HIS A 73 -6.49 -6.33 -9.77
CA HIS A 73 -6.27 -7.48 -8.85
C HIS A 73 -5.03 -7.39 -7.94
N TRP A 74 -4.29 -6.27 -7.93
CA TRP A 74 -3.10 -6.12 -7.08
C TRP A 74 -3.48 -5.51 -5.74
N VAL A 75 -4.33 -6.25 -5.03
CA VAL A 75 -5.02 -5.81 -3.81
C VAL A 75 -4.03 -5.33 -2.75
N PHE A 76 -2.88 -5.99 -2.58
CA PHE A 76 -1.87 -5.59 -1.59
C PHE A 76 -1.22 -4.23 -1.90
N ALA A 77 -0.90 -3.97 -3.18
CA ALA A 77 -0.30 -2.71 -3.59
C ALA A 77 -1.33 -1.57 -3.53
N GLU A 78 -2.55 -1.86 -3.98
CA GLU A 78 -3.69 -0.94 -3.87
C GLU A 78 -3.94 -0.55 -2.40
N ASP A 79 -4.01 -1.53 -1.51
CA ASP A 79 -4.24 -1.31 -0.07
C ASP A 79 -3.13 -0.49 0.58
N HIS A 80 -1.87 -0.75 0.21
CA HIS A 80 -0.74 0.02 0.69
C HIS A 80 -0.84 1.50 0.28
N ILE A 81 -1.14 1.76 -1.00
CA ILE A 81 -1.27 3.14 -1.51
C ILE A 81 -2.45 3.85 -0.83
N LEU A 82 -3.62 3.20 -0.76
CA LEU A 82 -4.82 3.76 -0.12
C LEU A 82 -4.59 4.06 1.36
N TYR A 83 -3.96 3.15 2.10
CA TYR A 83 -3.63 3.37 3.51
C TYR A 83 -2.63 4.50 3.69
N THR A 84 -1.62 4.61 2.81
CA THR A 84 -0.61 5.67 2.87
C THR A 84 -1.25 7.03 2.59
N LEU A 85 -2.08 7.13 1.55
CA LEU A 85 -2.85 8.34 1.23
C LEU A 85 -3.77 8.76 2.38
N ALA A 86 -4.42 7.80 3.05
CA ALA A 86 -5.25 8.11 4.20
C ALA A 86 -4.45 8.63 5.39
N ASN A 87 -3.26 8.07 5.64
CA ASN A 87 -2.43 8.44 6.78
C ASN A 87 -1.68 9.78 6.57
N GLU A 88 -1.29 10.08 5.33
CA GLU A 88 -0.58 11.32 4.98
C GLU A 88 -1.50 12.49 4.59
N SER A 89 -2.80 12.26 4.36
CA SER A 89 -3.76 13.34 4.05
C SER A 89 -4.03 14.24 5.26
N GLU A 90 -3.98 15.55 5.01
CA GLU A 90 -4.29 16.60 5.99
C GLU A 90 -5.80 16.78 6.20
N GLN A 91 -6.60 16.49 5.16
CA GLN A 91 -8.06 16.64 5.18
C GLN A 91 -8.71 15.32 5.59
N LYS A 92 -9.40 15.33 6.73
CA LYS A 92 -10.00 14.11 7.31
C LYS A 92 -11.09 13.51 6.42
N GLU A 93 -11.84 14.35 5.72
CA GLU A 93 -12.84 13.92 4.74
C GLU A 93 -12.22 13.15 3.59
N GLU A 94 -11.07 13.61 3.09
CA GLU A 94 -10.32 12.94 2.03
C GLU A 94 -9.68 11.64 2.56
N ALA A 95 -9.10 11.67 3.77
CA ALA A 95 -8.56 10.47 4.41
C ALA A 95 -9.62 9.36 4.59
N LEU A 96 -10.87 9.75 4.93
CA LEU A 96 -11.98 8.82 5.04
C LEU A 96 -12.39 8.22 3.69
N SER A 97 -12.37 8.99 2.61
CA SER A 97 -12.69 8.46 1.28
C SER A 97 -11.66 7.43 0.80
N TRP A 98 -10.39 7.62 1.13
CA TRP A 98 -9.32 6.64 0.86
C TRP A 98 -9.41 5.38 1.73
N CYS A 99 -9.88 5.49 2.98
CA CYS A 99 -10.05 4.34 3.88
C CYS A 99 -11.26 3.46 3.56
N LEU A 100 -12.34 4.04 3.02
CA LEU A 100 -13.58 3.29 2.76
C LEU A 100 -13.36 2.04 1.89
N PRO A 101 -12.62 2.10 0.76
CA PRO A 101 -12.33 0.92 -0.04
C PRO A 101 -11.48 -0.15 0.66
N LEU A 102 -10.77 0.17 1.75
CA LEU A 102 -9.99 -0.81 2.53
C LEU A 102 -10.88 -1.73 3.37
N ILE A 103 -12.06 -1.24 3.79
CA ILE A 103 -12.99 -1.99 4.64
C ILE A 103 -13.96 -2.76 3.75
N ARG A 104 -13.53 -3.95 3.34
CA ARG A 104 -14.30 -4.85 2.47
C ARG A 104 -14.75 -6.12 3.21
N PRO A 105 -15.96 -6.64 2.95
CA PRO A 105 -16.43 -7.87 3.59
C PRO A 105 -15.58 -9.11 3.30
N LYS A 106 -14.98 -9.17 2.10
CA LYS A 106 -14.07 -10.23 1.66
C LYS A 106 -12.69 -9.61 1.41
N SER A 107 -11.86 -9.55 2.45
CA SER A 107 -10.49 -9.05 2.34
C SER A 107 -9.49 -10.20 2.32
N VAL A 108 -8.50 -10.11 1.43
CA VAL A 108 -7.37 -11.05 1.29
C VAL A 108 -6.28 -10.76 2.32
N GLN A 109 -6.37 -9.62 3.02
CA GLN A 109 -5.39 -9.18 4.02
C GLN A 109 -5.46 -10.02 5.29
N HIS A 110 -4.33 -10.17 5.98
CA HIS A 110 -4.26 -10.84 7.28
C HIS A 110 -5.06 -10.07 8.36
N ALA A 111 -5.53 -10.79 9.38
CA ALA A 111 -6.36 -10.25 10.45
C ALA A 111 -5.75 -9.01 11.15
N GLU A 112 -4.42 -8.98 11.31
CA GLU A 112 -3.74 -7.84 11.92
C GLU A 112 -3.80 -6.56 11.06
N GLN A 113 -3.60 -6.70 9.73
CA GLN A 113 -3.69 -5.59 8.79
C GLN A 113 -5.13 -5.08 8.67
N GLN A 114 -6.11 -5.99 8.62
CA GLN A 114 -7.53 -5.63 8.65
C GLN A 114 -7.89 -4.83 9.92
N ARG A 115 -7.39 -5.28 11.07
CA ARG A 115 -7.55 -4.58 12.35
C ARG A 115 -6.89 -3.20 12.32
N LEU A 116 -5.72 -3.06 11.71
CA LEU A 116 -5.02 -1.78 11.56
C LEU A 116 -5.87 -0.79 10.74
N PHE A 117 -6.38 -1.22 9.58
CA PHE A 117 -7.22 -0.39 8.72
C PHE A 117 -8.52 0.03 9.42
N LEU A 118 -9.19 -0.93 10.08
CA LEU A 118 -10.41 -0.63 10.85
C LEU A 118 -10.13 0.36 11.99
N ARG A 119 -9.04 0.15 12.74
CA ARG A 119 -8.66 1.06 13.84
C ARG A 119 -8.39 2.46 13.32
N HIS A 120 -7.69 2.59 12.19
CA HIS A 120 -7.39 3.88 11.58
C HIS A 120 -8.66 4.59 11.11
N TYR A 121 -9.57 3.86 10.46
CA TYR A 121 -10.87 4.40 10.04
C TYR A 121 -11.74 4.88 11.21
N LEU A 122 -11.85 4.07 12.28
CA LEU A 122 -12.58 4.46 13.49
C LEU A 122 -11.97 5.70 14.16
N TRP A 123 -10.64 5.80 14.16
CA TRP A 123 -9.93 6.97 14.66
C TRP A 123 -10.26 8.24 13.83
N LEU A 124 -10.23 8.14 12.50
CA LEU A 124 -10.62 9.24 11.60
C LEU A 124 -12.08 9.66 11.83
N LEU A 125 -13.01 8.70 11.98
CA LEU A 125 -14.41 8.96 12.29
C LEU A 125 -14.60 9.67 13.63
N LYS A 126 -13.91 9.22 14.68
CA LYS A 126 -13.97 9.88 15.99
C LYS A 126 -13.54 11.33 15.90
N GLN A 127 -12.49 11.62 15.13
CA GLN A 127 -12.02 12.99 14.93
C GLN A 127 -12.96 13.86 14.10
N ARG A 128 -13.66 13.27 13.13
CA ARG A 128 -14.69 13.96 12.33
C ARG A 128 -15.96 14.25 13.13
N ASN A 129 -16.39 13.33 13.97
CA ASN A 129 -17.62 13.47 14.77
C ASN A 129 -17.55 14.59 15.82
N SER A 130 -16.34 15.06 16.17
CA SER A 130 -16.18 16.31 16.94
C SER A 130 -16.69 17.56 16.19
N ILE A 131 -16.92 17.47 14.87
CA ILE A 131 -17.22 18.60 13.99
C ILE A 131 -18.62 18.49 13.36
N LYS A 132 -19.09 17.28 13.00
CA LYS A 132 -20.45 17.05 12.44
C LYS A 132 -21.04 15.69 12.82
N THR A 133 -22.31 15.67 13.22
CA THR A 133 -23.14 14.47 13.50
C THR A 133 -23.60 13.81 12.19
N THR A 134 -22.68 13.24 11.43
CA THR A 134 -23.04 12.46 10.22
C THR A 134 -22.56 11.03 10.40
N HIS A 135 -23.49 10.11 10.64
CA HIS A 135 -23.21 8.69 10.82
C HIS A 135 -22.55 8.13 9.55
N ALA A 136 -21.34 7.60 9.69
CA ALA A 136 -20.71 6.83 8.62
C ALA A 136 -21.34 5.44 8.57
N ILE A 137 -21.83 5.05 7.39
CA ILE A 137 -22.44 3.74 7.17
C ILE A 137 -21.30 2.75 6.92
N ILE A 138 -21.02 1.90 7.92
CA ILE A 138 -20.16 0.73 7.76
C ILE A 138 -21.05 -0.47 7.42
N THR A 139 -20.81 -1.10 6.28
CA THR A 139 -21.35 -2.44 5.99
C THR A 139 -20.61 -3.47 6.83
N VAL A 140 -21.20 -3.86 7.95
CA VAL A 140 -20.70 -4.94 8.80
C VAL A 140 -20.96 -6.28 8.09
N PRO A 141 -20.00 -7.22 8.07
CA PRO A 141 -20.26 -8.55 7.54
C PRO A 141 -21.38 -9.22 8.35
N LEU A 142 -22.45 -9.60 7.67
CA LEU A 142 -23.55 -10.32 8.29
C LEU A 142 -23.10 -11.76 8.57
N VAL A 143 -23.01 -12.12 9.85
CA VAL A 143 -22.73 -13.50 10.25
C VAL A 143 -23.98 -14.33 10.00
N ASP A 144 -23.89 -15.29 9.08
CA ASP A 144 -24.98 -16.24 8.87
C ASP A 144 -25.00 -17.26 10.00
N VAL A 145 -25.91 -17.04 10.96
CA VAL A 145 -26.08 -17.89 12.15
C VAL A 145 -26.39 -19.34 11.77
N ARG A 146 -26.96 -19.58 10.59
CA ARG A 146 -27.34 -20.93 10.13
C ARG A 146 -26.14 -21.78 9.70
N ASN A 147 -25.03 -21.14 9.37
CA ASN A 147 -23.81 -21.78 8.87
C ASN A 147 -22.66 -21.75 9.90
N ILE A 148 -22.97 -21.54 11.18
CA ILE A 148 -21.97 -21.61 12.25
C ILE A 148 -21.66 -23.08 12.55
N ILE A 149 -20.43 -23.51 12.25
CA ILE A 149 -19.92 -24.83 12.61
C ILE A 149 -19.04 -24.65 13.86
N VAL A 150 -19.38 -25.36 14.94
CA VAL A 150 -18.56 -25.40 16.15
C VAL A 150 -17.61 -26.58 16.04
N ILE A 151 -16.32 -26.31 15.93
CA ILE A 151 -15.28 -27.34 15.93
C ILE A 151 -14.93 -27.62 17.40
N TYR A 152 -15.22 -28.84 17.87
CA TYR A 152 -14.79 -29.32 19.19
C TYR A 152 -13.49 -30.11 19.03
N GLY A 153 -12.40 -29.68 19.66
CA GLY A 153 -11.11 -30.37 19.63
C GLY A 153 -9.91 -29.46 19.29
N GLU A 154 -8.79 -30.05 18.90
CA GLU A 154 -7.65 -29.30 18.36
C GLU A 154 -8.00 -28.68 17.00
N HIS A 155 -7.48 -27.47 16.74
CA HIS A 155 -7.72 -26.77 15.49
C HIS A 155 -7.24 -27.64 14.32
N PRO A 156 -8.10 -27.98 13.34
CA PRO A 156 -7.71 -28.89 12.26
C PRO A 156 -6.57 -28.28 11.46
N LEU A 157 -5.44 -29.00 11.39
CA LEU A 157 -4.24 -28.60 10.67
C LEU A 157 -4.45 -28.59 9.15
N GLU A 158 -5.46 -29.32 8.67
CA GLU A 158 -5.93 -29.29 7.28
C GLU A 158 -7.44 -29.05 7.26
N VAL A 159 -7.84 -27.89 6.77
CA VAL A 159 -9.23 -27.54 6.51
C VAL A 159 -9.65 -28.22 5.21
N SER A 160 -10.66 -29.09 5.23
CA SER A 160 -11.11 -29.80 4.02
C SER A 160 -11.54 -28.82 2.92
N PRO A 161 -11.24 -29.11 1.64
CA PRO A 161 -11.52 -28.20 0.51
C PRO A 161 -13.00 -27.84 0.34
N ASP A 162 -13.92 -28.62 0.92
CA ASP A 162 -15.37 -28.34 0.88
C ASP A 162 -15.78 -27.07 1.66
N VAL A 163 -14.88 -26.49 2.48
CA VAL A 163 -15.10 -25.21 3.18
C VAL A 163 -14.60 -24.01 2.36
N TYR A 164 -13.75 -24.25 1.35
CA TYR A 164 -13.18 -23.22 0.49
C TYR A 164 -13.79 -23.27 -0.91
N THR A 165 -15.10 -23.03 -1.03
CA THR A 165 -15.56 -22.51 -2.32
C THR A 165 -15.11 -21.06 -2.44
N ASN A 166 -14.02 -20.88 -3.19
CA ASN A 166 -13.59 -19.66 -3.87
C ASN A 166 -12.47 -18.84 -3.20
N VAL A 167 -11.25 -19.38 -3.18
CA VAL A 167 -10.01 -18.59 -3.13
C VAL A 167 -8.91 -19.22 -4.00
N ASP A 168 -9.25 -19.46 -5.26
CA ASP A 168 -8.23 -19.75 -6.28
C ASP A 168 -7.76 -18.44 -6.90
N SER A 169 -6.56 -18.00 -6.51
CA SER A 169 -5.52 -17.33 -7.33
C SER A 169 -4.58 -16.49 -6.48
N LEU A 170 -3.79 -17.16 -5.65
CA LEU A 170 -2.56 -16.59 -5.08
C LEU A 170 -1.45 -16.66 -6.13
N VAL A 171 -1.15 -15.54 -6.77
CA VAL A 171 0.21 -15.26 -7.23
C VAL A 171 0.80 -14.24 -6.28
N CYS A 172 1.64 -14.73 -5.36
CA CYS A 172 2.45 -13.93 -4.46
C CYS A 172 3.38 -13.01 -5.26
N PHE A 173 3.05 -11.73 -5.35
CA PHE A 173 4.05 -10.68 -5.53
C PHE A 173 4.23 -9.96 -4.21
N PHE A 174 5.24 -10.42 -3.46
CA PHE A 174 5.70 -9.76 -2.24
C PHE A 174 6.23 -8.37 -2.57
N PHE A 175 5.44 -7.36 -2.25
CA PHE A 175 5.94 -6.00 -2.07
C PHE A 175 6.27 -5.79 -0.60
N PHE A 176 7.51 -6.08 -0.22
CA PHE A 176 8.02 -5.76 1.11
C PHE A 176 8.34 -4.26 1.19
N PHE A 177 7.46 -3.47 1.79
CA PHE A 177 7.86 -2.30 2.57
C PHE A 177 7.56 -2.59 4.04
N THR A 178 8.49 -3.29 4.71
CA THR A 178 8.48 -3.35 6.17
C THR A 178 9.10 -2.07 6.70
N TYR A 179 8.25 -1.20 7.23
CA TYR A 179 8.63 -0.10 8.11
C TYR A 179 9.05 -0.70 9.46
N SER A 180 10.34 -0.58 9.78
CA SER A 180 10.87 -0.84 11.12
C SER A 180 12.19 -0.09 11.21
N ASP A 181 12.20 0.97 11.99
CA ASP A 181 13.44 1.58 12.47
C ASP A 181 14.33 0.50 13.08
N ASN A 182 15.63 0.59 12.76
CA ASN A 182 16.75 -0.23 13.21
C ASN A 182 17.04 -1.49 12.38
N PHE A 183 18.08 -1.36 11.55
CA PHE A 183 18.98 -2.39 10.99
C PHE A 183 18.34 -3.71 10.52
N VAL A 184 18.24 -3.88 9.20
CA VAL A 184 18.04 -5.21 8.58
C VAL A 184 19.25 -5.53 7.71
N THR A 185 19.99 -6.56 8.14
CA THR A 185 21.02 -7.24 7.37
C THR A 185 20.44 -7.80 6.08
N ILE A 186 21.13 -7.52 4.97
CA ILE A 186 20.75 -7.91 3.62
C ILE A 186 21.02 -9.40 3.45
N ASP A 187 19.97 -10.20 3.39
CA ASP A 187 20.05 -11.61 3.01
C ASP A 187 20.08 -11.74 1.48
N SER A 188 21.11 -12.42 0.96
CA SER A 188 21.47 -12.53 -0.46
C SER A 188 20.35 -13.13 -1.31
N ASP A 189 19.49 -13.97 -0.72
CA ASP A 189 18.38 -14.62 -1.43
C ASP A 189 17.21 -13.66 -1.73
N ARG A 190 17.13 -12.50 -1.06
CA ARG A 190 16.09 -11.48 -1.32
C ARG A 190 16.32 -10.67 -2.59
N ILE A 191 17.55 -10.64 -3.12
CA ILE A 191 17.89 -9.88 -4.34
C ILE A 191 17.39 -10.60 -5.61
N ARG A 192 17.30 -11.94 -5.60
CA ARG A 192 16.92 -12.73 -6.79
C ARG A 192 15.50 -12.49 -7.28
N GLN A 193 14.58 -12.01 -6.44
CA GLN A 193 13.19 -11.73 -6.84
C GLN A 193 13.02 -10.34 -7.48
N MET A 194 13.99 -9.43 -7.31
CA MET A 194 13.99 -8.10 -7.92
C MET A 194 14.32 -8.17 -9.43
N LEU A 195 15.17 -9.14 -9.83
CA LEU A 195 15.59 -9.37 -11.22
C LEU A 195 14.50 -9.98 -12.11
N TRP A 196 13.48 -10.62 -11.53
CA TRP A 196 12.41 -11.22 -12.33
C TRP A 196 11.53 -10.17 -13.03
N PHE A 197 11.50 -8.94 -12.52
CA PHE A 197 10.78 -7.80 -13.12
C PHE A 197 11.44 -7.25 -14.41
N GLU A 198 12.69 -7.62 -14.70
CA GLU A 198 13.38 -7.25 -15.94
C GLU A 198 13.14 -8.24 -17.09
N SER A 199 12.73 -9.49 -16.80
CA SER A 199 12.72 -10.56 -17.81
C SER A 199 11.45 -10.68 -18.67
N GLU A 200 10.32 -10.09 -18.25
CA GLU A 200 9.04 -10.21 -18.97
C GLU A 200 8.67 -8.95 -19.80
N SER A 201 9.66 -8.17 -20.25
CA SER A 201 9.45 -6.94 -21.04
C SER A 201 9.83 -7.10 -22.52
N ILE A 202 9.35 -8.17 -23.19
CA ILE A 202 9.34 -8.25 -24.67
C ILE A 202 7.90 -8.07 -25.14
#